data_AF-A0A7V3KYG2-F1
#
_entry.id   AF-A0A7V3KYG2-F1
#
_cell.length_a   1.000
_cell.length_b   1.000
_cell.length_c   1.000
_cell.angle_alpha   90.00
_cell.angle_beta   90.00
_cell.angle_gamma   90.00
#
_symmetry.space_group_name_H-M   'P 1'
#
loop_
_entity.id
_entity.type
_entity.pdbx_description
1 polymer ?
#
loop_
_entity_poly.entity_id
_entity_poly.type
_entity_poly.pdbx_seq_one_letter_code
_entity_poly.pdbx_strand_id
1 'polypeptide(L)'
;MLVQLILIFLAGIIVDLLATRYTSAVADKKLWPATIFSGLITLTNFVLLTLILKESATEGMFNIMAYAGGNALGTYLALKKV
;
A
#
# COMPACT_ATOMS: atom_id res chain seq x y z
N MET A 1 -17.37 -1.30 -9.04
CA MET A 1 -17.36 -1.59 -7.59
C MET A 1 -16.50 -2.80 -7.24
N LEU A 2 -16.93 -4.07 -7.46
CA LEU A 2 -16.14 -5.24 -6.98
C LEU A 2 -14.71 -5.31 -7.54
N VAL A 3 -14.53 -5.17 -8.86
CA VAL A 3 -13.21 -5.19 -9.50
C VAL A 3 -12.29 -4.12 -8.93
N GLN A 4 -12.83 -2.92 -8.69
CA GLN A 4 -12.08 -1.82 -8.10
C GLN A 4 -11.65 -2.10 -6.66
N LEU A 5 -12.54 -2.66 -5.83
CA LEU A 5 -12.19 -3.05 -4.47
C LEU A 5 -11.08 -4.10 -4.46
N ILE A 6 -11.10 -5.06 -5.40
CA ILE A 6 -10.03 -6.05 -5.56
C ILE A 6 -8.72 -5.36 -5.96
N LEU A 7 -8.74 -4.46 -6.93
CA LEU A 7 -7.54 -3.73 -7.35
C LEU A 7 -6.95 -2.88 -6.22
N ILE A 8 -7.80 -2.19 -5.45
CA ILE A 8 -7.40 -1.37 -4.31
C ILE A 8 -6.86 -2.25 -3.16
N PHE A 9 -7.47 -3.40 -2.92
CA PHE A 9 -6.96 -4.39 -1.97
C PHE A 9 -5.57 -4.90 -2.38
N LEU A 10 -5.37 -5.28 -3.65
CA LEU A 10 -4.06 -5.69 -4.17
C LEU A 10 -3.03 -4.54 -4.07
N ALA A 11 -3.45 -3.31 -4.35
CA ALA A 11 -2.59 -2.14 -4.17
C ALA A 11 -2.17 -1.99 -2.70
N GLY A 12 -3.08 -2.23 -1.74
CA GLY A 12 -2.76 -2.28 -0.31
C GLY A 12 -1.66 -3.28 0.03
N ILE A 13 -1.76 -4.51 -0.49
CA ILE A 13 -0.71 -5.54 -0.31
C ILE A 13 0.64 -5.05 -0.83
N ILE A 14 0.65 -4.52 -2.06
CA ILE A 14 1.89 -4.05 -2.71
C ILE A 14 2.52 -2.91 -1.91
N VAL A 15 1.73 -1.92 -1.49
CA VAL A 15 2.23 -0.80 -0.70
C VAL A 15 2.83 -1.28 0.61
N ASP A 16 2.19 -2.22 1.30
CA ASP A 16 2.73 -2.72 2.55
C ASP A 16 4.02 -3.55 2.37
N LEU A 17 4.11 -4.35 1.31
CA LEU A 17 5.36 -5.03 0.97
C LEU A 17 6.49 -4.04 0.69
N LEU A 18 6.20 -2.95 -0.04
CA LEU A 18 7.16 -1.86 -0.26
C LEU A 18 7.53 -1.16 1.06
N ALA A 19 6.55 -0.90 1.94
CA ALA A 19 6.76 -0.29 3.25
C ALA A 19 7.62 -1.17 4.15
N THR A 20 7.39 -2.48 4.17
CA THR A 20 8.19 -3.43 4.93
C THR A 20 9.64 -3.46 4.44
N ARG A 21 9.85 -3.44 3.10
CA ARG A 21 11.18 -3.37 2.48
C ARG A 21 11.87 -2.03 2.74
N TYR A 22 11.12 -0.93 2.69
CA TYR A 22 11.58 0.40 3.06
C TYR A 22 12.06 0.42 4.52
N THR A 23 11.23 -0.02 5.46
CA THR A 23 11.58 -0.09 6.89
C THR A 23 12.84 -0.91 7.12
N SER A 24 12.97 -2.05 6.44
CA SER A 24 14.18 -2.88 6.50
C SER A 24 15.42 -2.15 5.95
N ALA A 25 15.30 -1.46 4.81
CA ALA A 25 16.39 -0.69 4.23
C ALA A 25 16.82 0.50 5.11
N VAL A 26 15.86 1.15 5.78
CA VAL A 26 16.13 2.21 6.76
C VAL A 26 16.87 1.64 7.97
N ALA A 27 16.40 0.51 8.52
CA ALA A 27 17.05 -0.17 9.65
C ALA A 27 18.50 -0.57 9.32
N ASP A 28 18.74 -1.05 8.10
CA ASP A 28 20.07 -1.41 7.59
C ASP A 28 20.92 -0.19 7.16
N LYS A 29 20.42 1.05 7.29
CA LYS A 29 21.08 2.29 6.82
C LYS A 29 21.45 2.29 5.33
N LYS A 30 20.66 1.60 4.50
CA LYS A 30 20.85 1.54 3.04
C LYS A 30 20.20 2.73 2.35
N LEU A 31 20.98 3.79 2.11
CA LEU A 31 20.53 5.05 1.53
C LEU A 31 19.72 4.87 0.23
N TRP A 32 20.32 4.25 -0.79
CA TRP A 32 19.69 4.12 -2.11
C TRP A 32 18.38 3.32 -2.09
N PRO A 33 18.34 2.09 -1.53
CA PRO A 33 17.09 1.35 -1.41
C PRO A 33 16.02 2.10 -0.61
N ALA A 34 16.38 2.75 0.50
CA ALA A 34 15.42 3.50 1.30
C ALA A 34 14.82 4.68 0.52
N THR A 35 15.63 5.43 -0.23
CA THR A 35 15.16 6.54 -1.07
C THR A 35 14.25 6.06 -2.20
N ILE A 36 14.62 4.97 -2.88
CA ILE A 36 13.81 4.42 -3.97
C ILE A 36 12.47 3.93 -3.43
N PHE A 37 12.46 3.15 -2.36
CA PHE A 37 11.22 2.63 -1.80
C PHE A 37 10.33 3.76 -1.24
N SER A 38 10.88 4.79 -0.59
CA SER A 38 10.07 5.92 -0.11
C SER A 38 9.41 6.68 -1.27
N GLY A 39 10.15 6.88 -2.37
CA GLY A 39 9.61 7.47 -3.60
C GLY A 39 8.46 6.65 -4.19
N LEU A 40 8.65 5.33 -4.32
CA LEU A 40 7.62 4.42 -4.83
C LEU A 40 6.36 4.43 -3.95
N ILE A 41 6.51 4.30 -2.63
CA ILE A 41 5.39 4.34 -1.67
C ILE A 41 4.63 5.66 -1.80
N THR A 42 5.34 6.79 -1.91
CA THR A 42 4.72 8.12 -2.04
C THR A 42 3.90 8.22 -3.32
N LEU A 43 4.46 7.80 -4.46
CA LEU A 43 3.74 7.81 -5.74
C LEU A 43 2.51 6.91 -5.71
N THR A 44 2.63 5.69 -5.16
CA THR A 44 1.49 4.77 -5.05
C THR A 44 0.39 5.34 -4.15
N ASN A 45 0.74 5.90 -2.99
CA ASN A 45 -0.23 6.56 -2.11
C ASN A 45 -0.89 7.77 -2.76
N PHE A 46 -0.15 8.57 -3.53
CA PHE A 46 -0.72 9.71 -4.24
C PHE A 46 -1.75 9.29 -5.29
N VAL A 47 -1.44 8.24 -6.08
CA VAL A 47 -2.38 7.65 -7.03
C VAL A 47 -3.62 7.13 -6.30
N LEU A 48 -3.43 6.40 -5.20
CA LEU A 48 -4.53 5.84 -4.41
C LEU A 48 -5.44 6.93 -3.82
N LEU A 49 -4.85 7.97 -3.22
CA LEU A 49 -5.58 9.13 -2.71
C LEU A 49 -6.39 9.82 -3.82
N THR A 50 -5.79 9.99 -4.99
CA THR A 50 -6.48 10.60 -6.14
C THR A 50 -7.67 9.76 -6.59
N LEU A 51 -7.58 8.43 -6.51
CA LEU A 51 -8.69 7.53 -6.81
C LEU A 51 -9.79 7.60 -5.74
N ILE A 52 -9.42 7.57 -4.46
CA ILE A 52 -10.37 7.62 -3.33
C ILE A 52 -11.13 8.95 -3.29
N LEU A 53 -10.44 10.07 -3.51
CA LEU A 53 -11.02 11.42 -3.42
C LEU A 53 -11.97 11.76 -4.58
N LYS A 54 -11.93 11.01 -5.68
CA LYS A 54 -12.82 11.22 -6.83
C LYS A 54 -14.22 10.62 -6.64
N GLU A 55 -14.42 9.80 -5.61
CA GLU A 55 -15.65 9.04 -5.42
C GLU A 55 -16.57 9.64 -4.36
N SER A 56 -17.80 9.13 -4.30
CA SER A 56 -18.74 9.50 -3.24
C SER A 56 -18.21 9.07 -1.86
N ALA A 57 -18.66 9.72 -0.78
CA ALA A 57 -18.18 9.42 0.57
C ALA A 57 -18.33 7.93 0.95
N THR A 58 -19.43 7.29 0.54
CA THR A 58 -19.71 5.88 0.80
C THR A 58 -18.77 4.96 0.02
N GLU A 59 -18.53 5.22 -1.27
CA GLU A 59 -17.60 4.44 -2.10
C GLU A 59 -16.15 4.64 -1.65
N GLY A 60 -15.77 5.86 -1.30
CA GLY A 60 -14.48 6.18 -0.71
C GLY A 60 -14.22 5.40 0.58
N MET A 61 -15.23 5.26 1.45
CA MET A 61 -15.14 4.43 2.66
C MET A 61 -14.88 2.95 2.33
N PHE A 62 -15.60 2.37 1.37
CA PHE A 62 -15.37 0.97 0.96
C PHE A 62 -13.97 0.77 0.35
N ASN A 63 -13.49 1.72 -0.44
CA ASN A 63 -12.16 1.71 -1.00
C ASN A 63 -11.08 1.77 0.09
N ILE A 64 -11.23 2.64 1.08
CA ILE A 64 -10.31 2.72 2.23
C ILE A 64 -10.29 1.40 3.00
N MET A 65 -11.45 0.79 3.25
CA MET A 65 -11.51 -0.51 3.95
C MET A 65 -10.82 -1.62 3.16
N ALA A 66 -11.04 -1.69 1.84
CA ALA A 66 -10.36 -2.65 0.98
C ALA A 66 -8.83 -2.43 0.97
N TYR A 67 -8.40 -1.18 0.88
CA TYR A 67 -6.99 -0.81 0.94
C TYR A 67 -6.35 -1.22 2.27
N ALA A 68 -7.01 -0.90 3.39
CA ALA A 68 -6.54 -1.23 4.73
C ALA A 68 -6.45 -2.75 4.95
N GLY A 69 -7.45 -3.50 4.49
CA GLY A 69 -7.43 -4.97 4.55
C GLY A 69 -6.28 -5.57 3.74
N GLY A 70 -6.03 -5.04 2.53
CA GLY A 70 -4.91 -5.45 1.70
C GLY A 70 -3.57 -5.15 2.35
N ASN A 71 -3.42 -3.96 2.93
CA ASN A 71 -2.21 -3.55 3.64
C ASN A 71 -1.90 -4.48 4.83
N ALA A 72 -2.89 -4.77 5.68
CA ALA A 72 -2.74 -5.70 6.80
C ALA A 72 -2.35 -7.11 6.35
N LEU A 73 -2.95 -7.62 5.25
CA LEU A 73 -2.55 -8.89 4.67
C LEU A 73 -1.13 -8.84 4.10
N GLY A 74 -0.73 -7.73 3.50
CA GLY A 74 0.64 -7.51 3.03
C GLY A 74 1.66 -7.70 4.15
N THR A 75 1.40 -7.14 5.33
CA THR A 75 2.31 -7.28 6.48
C THR A 75 2.38 -8.73 6.92
N TYR A 76 1.22 -9.39 7.02
CA TYR A 76 1.14 -10.80 7.37
C TYR A 76 1.97 -11.66 6.39
N LEU A 77 1.82 -11.45 5.08
CA LEU A 77 2.57 -12.19 4.06
C LEU A 77 4.07 -11.89 4.12
N ALA A 78 4.46 -10.63 4.35
CA ALA A 78 5.85 -10.21 4.44
C ALA A 78 6.58 -10.85 5.62
N LEU A 79 5.91 -10.92 6.78
CA LEU A 79 6.49 -11.43 8.02
C LEU A 79 6.35 -12.94 8.17
N LYS A 80 5.27 -13.54 7.66
CA LYS A 80 5.01 -14.96 7.80
C LYS A 80 6.09 -15.83 7.16
N LYS A 81 6.79 -15.33 6.13
CA LYS A 81 7.85 -16.04 5.38
C LYS A 81 7.59 -17.56 5.35
N VAL A 82 6.71 -17.99 4.44
CA VAL A 82 6.61 -19.42 4.08
C VAL A 82 7.99 -19.93 3.67
#